data_AF-A0A3D4TF13-F1
#
_entry.id   AF-A0A3D4TF13-F1
#
_cell.length_a   1.000
_cell.length_b   1.000
_cell.length_c   1.000
_cell.angle_alpha   90.00
_cell.angle_beta   90.00
_cell.angle_gamma   90.00
#
_symmetry.space_group_name_H-M   'P 1'
#
loop_
_entity.id
_entity.type
_entity.pdbx_description
1 polymer ?
#
loop_
_entity_poly.entity_id
_entity_poly.type
_entity_poly.pdbx_seq_one_letter_code
_entity_poly.pdbx_strand_id
1 'polypeptide(L)'
;MKNLLLFCLLLPMMMQAQSKSAFVQVKDQQFLLNGSTYTFLGTNFWYGHHLGAYDTARLIRELDRLAAMGVQNLRILGSSEGPDEEPWRMSPALQTKPGVYNEALLKGMDKLLVEMRKRNMKAVVVLNNFWPWSGGMAQYRVWVN
;
A
#
# COMPACT_ATOMS: atom_id res chain seq x y z
N MET A 1 -33.22 57.30 -0.70
CA MET A 1 -33.37 56.26 0.34
C MET A 1 -34.26 55.16 -0.23
N LYS A 2 -33.89 53.89 0.00
CA LYS A 2 -34.52 52.64 -0.51
C LYS A 2 -33.95 52.19 -1.87
N ASN A 3 -33.49 50.94 -1.91
CA ASN A 3 -33.08 50.15 -3.10
C ASN A 3 -31.58 50.02 -3.43
N LEU A 4 -30.69 49.93 -2.43
CA LEU A 4 -29.31 49.49 -2.70
C LEU A 4 -28.69 48.55 -1.65
N LEU A 5 -29.51 47.86 -0.85
CA LEU A 5 -29.02 47.03 0.27
C LEU A 5 -29.54 45.59 0.24
N LEU A 6 -29.78 45.02 -0.94
CA LEU A 6 -30.32 43.68 -1.06
C LEU A 6 -29.58 42.84 -2.12
N PHE A 7 -28.26 42.67 -1.97
CA PHE A 7 -27.51 41.70 -2.77
C PHE A 7 -26.34 41.02 -2.04
N CYS A 8 -26.39 40.94 -0.70
CA CYS A 8 -25.28 40.34 0.09
C CYS A 8 -25.72 39.28 1.10
N LEU A 9 -26.95 38.79 1.03
CA LEU A 9 -27.41 37.70 1.90
C LEU A 9 -28.03 36.64 1.01
N LEU A 10 -27.52 35.41 1.07
CA LEU A 10 -27.95 34.19 0.36
C LEU A 10 -27.01 33.65 -0.75
N LEU A 11 -25.71 33.65 -0.52
CA LEU A 11 -25.01 32.38 -0.73
C LEU A 11 -24.73 31.80 0.65
N PRO A 12 -25.55 30.87 1.18
CA PRO A 12 -24.96 29.86 2.04
C PRO A 12 -24.00 29.14 1.12
N MET A 13 -22.72 29.49 1.23
CA MET A 13 -21.63 28.71 0.67
C MET A 13 -21.81 27.33 1.29
N MET A 14 -22.52 26.46 0.58
CA MET A 14 -22.48 25.03 0.79
C MET A 14 -21.04 24.63 0.47
N MET A 15 -20.12 24.92 1.39
CA MET A 15 -19.05 24.00 1.69
C MET A 15 -19.75 22.74 2.18
N GLN A 16 -20.26 21.95 1.25
CA GLN A 16 -20.30 20.52 1.47
C GLN A 16 -18.87 20.20 1.86
N ALA A 17 -18.67 19.90 3.14
CA ALA A 17 -17.49 19.20 3.60
C ALA A 17 -17.53 17.86 2.88
N GLN A 18 -17.07 17.84 1.63
CA GLN A 18 -16.92 16.63 0.87
C GLN A 18 -15.90 15.84 1.66
N SER A 19 -16.38 14.82 2.36
CA SER A 19 -15.57 13.92 3.16
C SER A 19 -14.38 13.55 2.29
N LYS A 20 -13.20 14.09 2.64
CA LYS A 20 -11.98 13.84 1.86
C LYS A 20 -11.73 12.34 1.95
N SER A 21 -12.00 11.64 0.85
CA SER A 21 -11.73 10.23 0.76
C SER A 21 -10.22 10.04 0.96
N ALA A 22 -9.83 9.34 2.01
CA ALA A 22 -8.44 9.00 2.29
C ALA A 22 -7.89 7.97 1.28
N PHE A 23 -8.73 7.47 0.38
CA PHE A 23 -8.38 6.54 -0.69
C PHE A 23 -7.98 7.28 -1.96
N VAL A 24 -7.04 6.70 -2.69
CA VAL A 24 -6.74 7.11 -4.07
C VAL A 24 -7.95 6.76 -4.93
N GLN A 25 -8.45 7.72 -5.69
CA GLN A 25 -9.61 7.60 -6.57
C GLN A 25 -9.17 7.73 -8.03
N VAL A 26 -10.00 7.27 -8.95
CA VAL A 26 -9.85 7.53 -10.38
C VAL A 26 -10.93 8.49 -10.81
N LYS A 27 -10.54 9.55 -11.52
CA LYS A 27 -11.47 10.41 -12.25
C LYS A 27 -10.89 10.64 -13.64
N ASP A 28 -11.69 10.32 -14.66
CA ASP A 28 -11.27 10.34 -16.05
C ASP A 28 -9.97 9.53 -16.24
N GLN A 29 -8.89 10.17 -16.66
CA GLN A 29 -7.57 9.55 -16.90
C GLN A 29 -6.55 9.85 -15.79
N GLN A 30 -7.01 10.32 -14.61
CA GLN A 30 -6.12 10.75 -13.53
C GLN A 30 -6.45 10.04 -12.22
N PHE A 31 -5.42 9.86 -11.40
CA PHE A 31 -5.60 9.55 -10.00
C PHE A 31 -5.85 10.83 -9.21
N LEU A 32 -6.75 10.76 -8.25
CA LEU A 32 -7.03 11.83 -7.29
C LEU A 32 -6.79 11.34 -5.87
N LEU A 33 -6.29 12.21 -5.00
CA LEU A 33 -6.24 12.01 -3.56
C LEU A 33 -6.72 13.28 -2.88
N ASN A 34 -7.72 13.18 -2.00
CA ASN A 34 -8.33 14.33 -1.33
C ASN A 34 -8.84 15.42 -2.29
N GLY A 35 -9.30 15.04 -3.49
CA GLY A 35 -9.80 15.96 -4.52
C GLY A 35 -8.73 16.64 -5.38
N SER A 36 -7.44 16.38 -5.13
CA SER A 36 -6.32 16.91 -5.93
C SER A 36 -5.68 15.83 -6.78
N THR A 37 -5.08 16.20 -7.92
CA THR A 37 -4.33 15.27 -8.78
C THR A 37 -3.21 14.59 -7.97
N TYR A 38 -3.19 13.26 -8.04
CA TYR A 38 -2.19 12.41 -7.40
C TYR A 38 -1.30 11.79 -8.46
N THR A 39 -0.04 12.24 -8.54
CA THR A 39 0.94 11.68 -9.47
C THR A 39 1.66 10.50 -8.83
N PHE A 40 1.74 9.39 -9.57
CA PHE A 40 2.39 8.19 -9.10
C PHE A 40 3.93 8.34 -9.14
N LEU A 41 4.53 8.65 -8.00
CA LEU A 41 5.98 8.60 -7.79
C LEU A 41 6.29 7.45 -6.85
N GLY A 42 6.73 6.31 -7.41
CA GLY A 42 6.83 5.08 -6.65
C GLY A 42 8.00 4.18 -7.00
N THR A 43 8.19 3.15 -6.17
CA THR A 43 9.17 2.09 -6.38
C THR A 43 8.62 0.73 -5.94
N ASN A 44 9.30 -0.35 -6.33
CA ASN A 44 9.02 -1.68 -5.82
C ASN A 44 9.74 -1.89 -4.48
N PHE A 45 9.03 -2.42 -3.50
CA PHE A 45 9.53 -2.68 -2.15
C PHE A 45 8.94 -4.00 -1.62
N TRP A 46 9.07 -5.06 -2.41
CA TRP A 46 8.41 -6.36 -2.21
C TRP A 46 8.79 -7.03 -0.87
N TYR A 47 10.00 -6.81 -0.37
CA TYR A 47 10.53 -7.37 0.87
C TYR A 47 10.13 -6.61 2.14
N GLY A 48 9.29 -5.57 2.04
CA GLY A 48 9.01 -4.68 3.16
C GLY A 48 8.42 -5.39 4.39
N HIS A 49 7.59 -6.42 4.19
CA HIS A 49 6.98 -7.17 5.29
C HIS A 49 8.01 -8.06 6.03
N HIS A 50 9.02 -8.61 5.32
CA HIS A 50 10.16 -9.28 5.96
C HIS A 50 10.96 -8.33 6.84
N LEU A 51 11.22 -7.10 6.40
CA LEU A 51 11.87 -6.10 7.26
C LEU A 51 10.97 -5.72 8.44
N GLY A 52 9.67 -5.57 8.23
CA GLY A 52 8.73 -5.34 9.34
C GLY A 52 8.78 -6.45 10.40
N ALA A 53 8.91 -7.70 9.97
CA ALA A 53 9.00 -8.85 10.87
C ALA A 53 10.34 -8.91 11.61
N TYR A 54 11.47 -8.75 10.89
CA TYR A 54 12.79 -9.17 11.39
C TYR A 54 13.85 -8.06 11.46
N ASP A 55 13.66 -6.91 10.81
CA ASP A 55 14.59 -5.77 10.86
C ASP A 55 13.85 -4.44 10.71
N THR A 56 13.07 -4.11 11.74
CA THR A 56 12.22 -2.91 11.75
C THR A 56 13.08 -1.63 11.72
N ALA A 57 14.30 -1.66 12.26
CA ALA A 57 15.20 -0.52 12.21
C ALA A 57 15.63 -0.20 10.77
N ARG A 58 15.96 -1.22 9.97
CA ARG A 58 16.22 -1.02 8.54
C ARG A 58 14.97 -0.59 7.80
N LEU A 59 13.80 -1.19 8.06
CA LEU A 59 12.54 -0.76 7.44
C LEU A 59 12.34 0.75 7.58
N ILE A 60 12.47 1.28 8.79
CA ILE A 60 12.32 2.71 9.08
C ILE A 60 13.32 3.55 8.28
N ARG A 61 14.62 3.19 8.30
CA ARG A 61 15.66 3.93 7.56
C ARG A 61 15.41 3.95 6.04
N GLU A 62 15.01 2.82 5.46
CA GLU A 62 14.72 2.71 4.02
C GLU A 62 13.52 3.60 3.65
N LEU A 63 12.44 3.55 4.44
CA LEU A 63 11.25 4.38 4.22
C LEU A 63 11.54 5.89 4.38
N ASP A 64 12.37 6.28 5.36
CA ASP A 64 12.82 7.66 5.52
C ASP A 64 13.62 8.14 4.31
N ARG A 65 14.53 7.31 3.81
CA ARG A 65 15.32 7.63 2.61
C ARG A 65 14.43 7.80 1.37
N LEU A 66 13.47 6.90 1.18
CA LEU A 66 12.52 6.97 0.07
C LEU A 66 11.64 8.22 0.17
N ALA A 67 11.15 8.55 1.38
CA ALA A 67 10.37 9.77 1.61
C ALA A 67 11.19 11.03 1.29
N ALA A 68 12.46 11.08 1.71
CA ALA A 68 13.36 12.19 1.41
C ALA A 68 13.63 12.38 -0.10
N MET A 69 13.53 11.29 -0.89
CA MET A 69 13.61 11.34 -2.35
C MET A 69 12.28 11.69 -3.03
N GLY A 70 11.20 11.91 -2.27
CA GLY A 70 9.88 12.24 -2.81
C GLY A 70 9.04 11.03 -3.25
N VAL A 71 9.43 9.80 -2.89
CA VAL A 71 8.64 8.60 -3.16
C VAL A 71 7.37 8.62 -2.32
N GLN A 72 6.21 8.44 -2.98
CA GLN A 72 4.89 8.50 -2.37
C GLN A 72 4.10 7.19 -2.50
N ASN A 73 4.56 6.25 -3.33
CA ASN A 73 3.90 4.97 -3.53
C ASN A 73 4.88 3.79 -3.50
N LEU A 74 4.54 2.72 -2.80
CA LEU A 74 5.31 1.47 -2.82
C LEU A 74 4.46 0.34 -3.38
N ARG A 75 5.00 -0.36 -4.39
CA ARG A 75 4.48 -1.66 -4.82
C ARG A 75 5.09 -2.75 -3.95
N ILE A 76 4.27 -3.36 -3.11
CA ILE A 76 4.68 -4.34 -2.10
C ILE A 76 4.05 -5.70 -2.41
N LEU A 77 4.67 -6.75 -1.90
CA LEU A 77 4.15 -8.10 -2.02
C LEU A 77 3.38 -8.45 -0.74
N GLY A 78 2.13 -8.88 -0.88
CA GLY A 78 1.27 -9.36 0.21
C GLY A 78 1.00 -10.87 0.13
N SER A 79 1.80 -11.60 -0.63
CA SER A 79 1.68 -13.05 -0.84
C SER A 79 3.05 -13.69 -1.03
N SER A 80 3.34 -14.77 -0.33
CA SER A 80 4.43 -15.67 -0.69
C SER A 80 4.11 -17.06 -0.18
N GLU A 81 4.36 -18.06 -1.02
CA GLU A 81 3.94 -19.44 -0.81
C GLU A 81 5.15 -20.34 -0.58
N GLY A 82 5.07 -21.12 0.49
CA GLY A 82 6.03 -22.16 0.83
C GLY A 82 5.90 -23.40 -0.05
N PRO A 83 6.45 -24.56 0.36
CA PRO A 83 7.19 -24.76 1.61
C PRO A 83 8.54 -24.00 1.62
N ASP A 84 9.09 -23.76 2.81
CA ASP A 84 10.24 -22.85 3.02
C ASP A 84 11.58 -23.44 2.50
N GLU A 85 11.62 -24.76 2.32
CA GLU A 85 12.80 -25.50 1.85
C GLU A 85 12.99 -25.40 0.33
N GLU A 86 11.98 -24.92 -0.39
CA GLU A 86 12.04 -24.81 -1.85
C GLU A 86 13.01 -23.71 -2.29
N PRO A 87 13.85 -23.97 -3.31
CA PRO A 87 14.85 -23.00 -3.73
C PRO A 87 14.23 -21.86 -4.54
N TRP A 88 15.03 -20.81 -4.74
CA TRP A 88 14.74 -19.66 -5.63
C TRP A 88 13.53 -18.82 -5.26
N ARG A 89 12.99 -18.99 -4.06
CA ARG A 89 11.87 -18.20 -3.54
C ARG A 89 12.19 -17.53 -2.21
N MET A 90 11.39 -16.54 -1.87
CA MET A 90 11.46 -15.86 -0.58
C MET A 90 11.23 -16.85 0.56
N SER A 91 12.07 -16.79 1.59
CA SER A 91 11.96 -17.59 2.81
C SER A 91 12.24 -16.72 4.04
N PRO A 92 11.47 -16.86 5.15
CA PRO A 92 10.27 -17.69 5.25
C PRO A 92 9.12 -17.18 4.38
N ALA A 93 8.22 -18.06 3.97
CA ALA A 93 7.02 -17.74 3.20
C ALA A 93 5.90 -17.22 4.11
N LEU A 94 5.05 -16.35 3.57
CA LEU A 94 3.89 -15.81 4.28
C LEU A 94 2.81 -16.88 4.47
N GLN A 95 2.58 -17.72 3.48
CA GLN A 95 1.67 -18.86 3.52
C GLN A 95 2.47 -20.15 3.33
N THR A 96 2.72 -20.86 4.42
CA THR A 96 3.58 -22.06 4.41
C THR A 96 2.87 -23.26 3.80
N LYS A 97 1.54 -23.34 3.94
CA LYS A 97 0.62 -24.34 3.37
C LYS A 97 -0.75 -23.68 3.10
N PRO A 98 -1.65 -24.27 2.29
CA PRO A 98 -2.97 -23.69 2.04
C PRO A 98 -3.70 -23.32 3.34
N GLY A 99 -4.04 -22.04 3.48
CA GLY A 99 -4.74 -21.50 4.66
C GLY A 99 -3.88 -21.33 5.94
N VAL A 100 -2.60 -21.74 5.93
CA VAL A 100 -1.70 -21.64 7.08
C VAL A 100 -0.70 -20.50 6.86
N TYR A 101 -0.79 -19.48 7.71
CA TYR A 101 0.01 -18.26 7.58
C TYR A 101 1.07 -18.10 8.65
N ASN A 102 2.20 -17.52 8.27
CA ASN A 102 3.25 -17.10 9.18
C ASN A 102 2.86 -15.76 9.83
N GLU A 103 2.42 -15.83 11.09
CA GLU A 103 1.95 -14.69 11.89
C GLU A 103 3.00 -13.59 12.05
N ALA A 104 4.29 -13.93 12.11
CA ALA A 104 5.35 -12.93 12.24
C ALA A 104 5.43 -12.04 10.98
N LEU A 105 5.24 -12.63 9.79
CA LEU A 105 5.20 -11.90 8.52
C LEU A 105 3.91 -11.09 8.35
N LEU A 106 2.77 -11.57 8.84
CA LEU A 106 1.52 -10.79 8.89
C LEU A 106 1.71 -9.53 9.75
N LYS A 107 2.24 -9.66 10.97
CA LYS A 107 2.60 -8.51 11.82
C LYS A 107 3.67 -7.62 11.19
N GLY A 108 4.57 -8.21 10.41
CA GLY A 108 5.54 -7.47 9.59
C GLY A 108 4.88 -6.60 8.53
N MET A 109 3.82 -7.10 7.88
CA MET A 109 2.99 -6.32 6.96
C MET A 109 2.27 -5.17 7.67
N ASP A 110 1.70 -5.42 8.86
CA ASP A 110 1.05 -4.36 9.65
C ASP A 110 2.01 -3.22 9.97
N LYS A 111 3.22 -3.56 10.45
CA LYS A 111 4.27 -2.58 10.73
C LYS A 111 4.67 -1.79 9.48
N LEU A 112 4.85 -2.47 8.35
CA LEU A 112 5.14 -1.82 7.07
C LEU A 112 4.07 -0.78 6.73
N LEU A 113 2.79 -1.15 6.78
CA LEU A 113 1.69 -0.23 6.45
C LEU A 113 1.59 0.94 7.44
N VAL A 114 1.81 0.69 8.74
CA VAL A 114 1.85 1.74 9.77
C VAL A 114 3.00 2.73 9.51
N GLU A 115 4.20 2.23 9.19
CA GLU A 115 5.37 3.07 8.92
C GLU A 115 5.25 3.83 7.59
N MET A 116 4.64 3.23 6.56
CA MET A 116 4.31 3.90 5.31
C MET A 116 3.33 5.06 5.55
N ARG A 117 2.29 4.83 6.37
CA ARG A 117 1.29 5.86 6.71
C ARG A 117 1.93 7.08 7.38
N LYS A 118 2.88 6.88 8.30
CA LYS A 118 3.59 7.98 8.98
C LYS A 118 4.31 8.92 8.01
N ARG A 119 4.64 8.44 6.80
CA ARG A 119 5.32 9.18 5.72
C ARG A 119 4.38 9.53 4.56
N ASN A 120 3.06 9.42 4.78
CA ASN A 120 2.01 9.65 3.78
C ASN A 120 2.07 8.77 2.53
N MET A 121 2.86 7.69 2.55
CA MET A 121 2.97 6.78 1.42
C MET A 121 1.70 5.96 1.22
N LYS A 122 1.50 5.46 -0.01
CA LYS A 122 0.41 4.56 -0.41
C LYS A 122 0.98 3.22 -0.89
N ALA A 123 0.21 2.15 -0.73
CA ALA A 123 0.62 0.81 -1.12
C ALA A 123 -0.16 0.32 -2.35
N VAL A 124 0.52 -0.31 -3.29
CA VAL A 124 -0.08 -1.29 -4.20
C VAL A 124 0.29 -2.67 -3.66
N VAL A 125 -0.70 -3.40 -3.14
CA VAL A 125 -0.48 -4.72 -2.54
C VAL A 125 -0.71 -5.80 -3.59
N VAL A 126 0.36 -6.52 -3.93
CA VAL A 126 0.33 -7.61 -4.91
C VAL A 126 0.01 -8.91 -4.19
N LEU A 127 -1.09 -9.57 -4.56
CA LEU A 127 -1.68 -10.70 -3.82
C LEU A 127 -1.39 -12.09 -4.43
N ASN A 128 -0.70 -12.14 -5.56
CA ASN A 128 -0.19 -13.38 -6.13
C ASN A 128 0.94 -13.04 -7.11
N ASN A 129 1.64 -14.05 -7.60
CA ASN A 129 2.76 -13.89 -8.51
C ASN A 129 2.76 -14.98 -9.57
N PHE A 130 2.94 -14.62 -10.83
CA PHE A 130 3.11 -15.61 -11.89
C PHE A 130 4.45 -16.36 -11.76
N TRP A 131 5.47 -15.66 -11.25
CA TRP A 131 6.84 -16.16 -11.19
C TRP A 131 7.14 -16.90 -9.88
N PRO A 132 8.11 -17.84 -9.88
CA PRO A 132 8.33 -18.74 -8.75
C PRO A 132 9.03 -18.10 -7.54
N TRP A 133 9.53 -16.86 -7.66
CA TRP A 133 10.35 -16.25 -6.60
C TRP A 133 9.60 -15.94 -5.31
N SER A 134 8.28 -16.04 -5.32
CA SER A 134 7.46 -16.03 -4.11
C SER A 134 6.59 -17.29 -4.00
N GLY A 135 6.95 -18.39 -4.67
CA GLY A 135 6.07 -19.54 -4.92
C GLY A 135 5.09 -19.24 -6.05
N GLY A 136 4.04 -18.46 -5.76
CA GLY A 136 3.12 -17.94 -6.77
C GLY A 136 2.18 -18.98 -7.37
N MET A 137 1.63 -18.68 -8.54
CA MET A 137 0.60 -19.48 -9.21
C MET A 137 1.00 -20.94 -9.42
N ALA A 138 2.28 -21.21 -9.72
CA ALA A 138 2.79 -22.57 -9.87
C ALA A 138 2.70 -23.36 -8.55
N GLN A 139 2.91 -22.71 -7.41
CA GLN A 139 2.80 -23.34 -6.10
C GLN A 139 1.35 -23.70 -5.74
N TYR A 140 0.39 -22.84 -6.10
CA TYR A 140 -1.02 -23.19 -5.95
C TYR A 140 -1.39 -24.43 -6.77
N ARG A 141 -0.87 -24.57 -8.00
CA ARG A 141 -1.05 -25.79 -8.80
C ARG A 141 -0.46 -27.03 -8.10
N VAL A 142 0.71 -26.90 -7.47
CA VAL A 142 1.32 -28.01 -6.72
C VAL A 142 0.47 -28.43 -5.53
N TRP A 143 -0.17 -27.49 -4.82
CA TRP A 143 -1.00 -27.81 -3.65
C TRP A 143 -2.33 -28.49 -3.96
N VAL A 144 -2.85 -28.34 -5.19
CA VAL A 144 -4.14 -28.94 -5.60
C VAL A 144 -3.99 -30.22 -6.41
N ASN A 145 -2.77 -30.59 -6.79
CA ASN A 145 -2.46 -31.88 -7.40
C ASN A 145 -2.36 -32.97 -6.33
#